data_AF-A0A6V7WQC1-F1
#
_entry.id   AF-A0A6V7WQC1-F1
#
_cell.length_a   1.000
_cell.length_b   1.000
_cell.length_c   1.000
_cell.angle_alpha   90.00
_cell.angle_beta   90.00
_cell.angle_gamma   90.00
#
_symmetry.space_group_name_H-M   'P 1'
#
loop_
_entity.id
_entity.type
_entity.pdbx_description
1 polymer ?
#
loop_
_entity_poly.entity_id
_entity_poly.type
_entity_poly.pdbx_seq_one_letter_code
_entity_poly.pdbx_strand_id
1 'polypeptide(L)'
;MTWLNFMNGLQKNDIAFLLCFHGDSGDAEQVHHEIKANERRFFVITQCVRTGTVKNVIQKGQKLTIDNILNKTNVKLGGINYTLSRSRIAADTSTLIIGFSANHPGGGIGTVDDTASDPNKAPSFVSGPPTAVGFAANVGPTKMPYDFIGDFLYQQAYREEKVNVIESIVQRCVAFFQSTRDGRLPQRVILFRNGCSEGLYPKILKYEVPLLRKALQVEGIQEPKLTLIVCNKLQSVRFFHKNINPNVKAPEQKFETWHNY
;
A
#
# COMPACT_ATOMS: atom_id res chain seq x y z
N MET A 1 6.99 33.23 6.44
CA MET A 1 7.82 32.03 6.74
C MET A 1 7.47 30.97 5.69
N THR A 2 8.43 30.42 4.95
CA THR A 2 8.15 29.38 3.94
C THR A 2 7.94 28.03 4.62
N TRP A 3 7.14 27.13 4.02
CA TRP A 3 6.97 25.75 4.49
C TRP A 3 8.30 25.02 4.66
N LEU A 4 9.25 25.27 3.76
CA LEU A 4 10.60 24.71 3.84
C LEU A 4 11.33 25.14 5.11
N ASN A 5 11.27 26.43 5.47
CA ASN A 5 11.93 26.95 6.67
C ASN A 5 11.26 26.41 7.94
N PHE A 6 9.94 26.25 7.92
CA PHE A 6 9.20 25.63 9.02
C PHE A 6 9.63 24.17 9.23
N MET A 7 9.61 23.34 8.17
CA MET A 7 10.00 21.93 8.26
C MET A 7 11.48 21.74 8.62
N ASN A 8 12.36 22.59 8.10
CA ASN A 8 13.77 22.66 8.55
C ASN A 8 13.88 22.96 10.05
N GLY A 9 13.05 23.88 10.55
CA GLY A 9 12.97 24.20 11.97
C GLY A 9 12.57 22.99 12.80
N LEU A 10 11.55 22.24 12.37
CA LEU A 10 11.11 21.02 13.06
C LEU A 10 12.25 20.00 13.16
N GLN A 11 12.94 19.73 12.05
CA GLN A 11 14.06 18.78 12.04
C GLN A 11 15.22 19.25 12.94
N LYS A 12 15.58 20.53 12.89
CA LYS A 12 16.66 21.10 13.73
C LYS A 12 16.36 21.06 15.23
N ASN A 13 15.09 20.97 15.60
CA ASN A 13 14.65 20.90 17.00
C ASN A 13 14.21 19.47 17.38
N ASP A 14 14.62 18.46 16.62
CA ASP A 14 14.32 17.03 16.89
C ASP A 14 12.82 16.73 17.07
N ILE A 15 11.96 17.47 16.35
CA ILE A 15 10.52 17.22 16.37
C ILE A 15 10.20 15.97 15.56
N ALA A 16 9.84 14.89 16.25
CA ALA A 16 9.56 13.59 15.64
C ALA A 16 8.15 13.47 15.01
N PHE A 17 7.19 14.28 15.47
CA PHE A 17 5.78 14.19 15.09
C PHE A 17 5.11 15.55 14.99
N LEU A 18 4.26 15.72 13.97
CA LEU A 18 3.46 16.91 13.76
C LEU A 18 1.98 16.55 13.51
N LEU A 19 1.08 17.04 14.37
CA LEU A 19 -0.36 17.04 14.12
C LEU A 19 -0.75 18.32 13.38
N CYS A 20 -1.10 18.19 12.10
CA CYS A 20 -1.44 19.30 11.22
C CYS A 20 -2.95 19.48 11.11
N PHE A 21 -3.43 20.69 11.37
CA PHE A 21 -4.79 21.10 10.99
C PHE A 21 -4.73 22.00 9.75
N HIS A 22 -5.52 21.68 8.73
CA HIS A 22 -5.58 22.49 7.51
C HIS A 22 -7.02 22.75 7.08
N GLY A 23 -7.21 23.82 6.30
CA GLY A 23 -8.51 24.26 5.81
C GLY A 23 -9.22 23.22 4.94
N ASP A 24 -10.50 23.48 4.69
CA ASP A 24 -11.37 22.66 3.83
C ASP A 24 -11.53 23.25 2.40
N SER A 25 -10.99 24.44 2.13
CA SER A 25 -11.18 25.22 0.90
C SER A 25 -10.22 24.85 -0.23
N GLY A 26 -10.35 25.51 -1.38
CA GLY A 26 -9.81 25.11 -2.69
C GLY A 26 -8.32 24.76 -2.81
N ASP A 27 -7.49 25.14 -1.85
CA ASP A 27 -6.05 24.81 -1.77
C ASP A 27 -5.74 23.65 -0.82
N ALA A 28 -6.72 23.09 -0.10
CA ALA A 28 -6.54 22.08 0.94
C ALA A 28 -5.78 20.83 0.45
N GLU A 29 -6.06 20.38 -0.77
CA GLU A 29 -5.36 19.24 -1.38
C GLU A 29 -3.90 19.58 -1.71
N GLN A 30 -3.63 20.80 -2.20
CA GLN A 30 -2.27 21.25 -2.45
C GLN A 30 -1.47 21.32 -1.14
N VAL A 31 -2.04 21.94 -0.10
CA VAL A 31 -1.43 22.00 1.23
C VAL A 31 -1.15 20.60 1.76
N HIS A 32 -2.11 19.68 1.63
CA HIS A 32 -1.92 18.29 2.05
C HIS A 32 -0.78 17.60 1.29
N HIS A 33 -0.70 17.77 -0.04
CA HIS A 33 0.39 17.22 -0.86
C HIS A 33 1.75 17.82 -0.49
N GLU A 34 1.84 19.11 -0.24
CA GLU A 34 3.06 19.78 0.21
C GLU A 34 3.53 19.24 1.56
N ILE A 35 2.62 19.08 2.53
CA ILE A 35 2.95 18.46 3.83
C ILE A 35 3.50 17.05 3.62
N LYS A 36 2.86 16.24 2.76
CA LYS A 36 3.27 14.84 2.51
C LYS A 36 4.59 14.73 1.74
N ALA A 37 4.86 15.63 0.80
CA ALA A 37 6.16 15.69 0.13
C ALA A 37 7.28 16.04 1.12
N ASN A 38 7.01 16.98 2.04
CA ASN A 38 7.98 17.40 3.04
C ASN A 38 8.18 16.36 4.16
N GLU A 39 7.16 15.57 4.53
CA GLU A 39 7.30 14.41 5.43
C GLU A 39 8.42 13.47 4.98
N ARG A 40 8.47 13.13 3.68
CA ARG A 40 9.52 12.27 3.13
C ARG A 40 10.90 12.93 3.10
N ARG A 41 10.94 14.24 2.85
CA ARG A 41 12.19 15.01 2.73
C ARG A 41 12.87 15.25 4.08
N PHE A 42 12.08 15.51 5.12
CA PHE A 42 12.57 15.93 6.43
C PHE A 42 12.43 14.86 7.52
N PHE A 43 11.87 13.70 7.19
CA PHE A 43 11.67 12.57 8.11
C PHE A 43 10.85 12.93 9.36
N VAL A 44 9.93 13.88 9.23
CA VAL A 44 8.98 14.26 10.29
C VAL A 44 7.64 13.58 10.03
N ILE A 45 7.19 12.73 10.94
CA ILE A 45 5.92 12.02 10.81
C ILE A 45 4.76 13.02 10.95
N THR A 46 3.82 13.04 10.00
CA THR A 46 2.68 13.97 10.05
C THR A 46 1.32 13.26 10.11
N GLN A 47 0.42 13.79 10.94
CA GLN A 47 -1.00 13.48 10.93
C GLN A 47 -1.81 14.72 10.53
N CYS A 48 -2.41 14.70 9.33
CA CYS A 48 -3.24 15.80 8.86
C CYS A 48 -4.72 15.57 9.21
N VAL A 49 -5.42 16.61 9.67
CA VAL A 49 -6.86 16.61 9.95
C VAL A 49 -7.47 17.89 9.40
N ARG A 50 -8.55 17.79 8.61
CA ARG A 50 -9.25 18.97 8.09
C ARG A 50 -9.97 19.72 9.21
N THR A 51 -10.01 21.05 9.13
CA THR A 51 -10.69 21.88 10.13
C THR A 51 -12.18 21.56 10.25
N GLY A 52 -12.85 21.21 9.15
CA GLY A 52 -14.25 20.77 9.14
C GLY A 52 -14.45 19.46 9.89
N THR A 53 -13.47 18.54 9.81
CA THR A 53 -13.45 17.31 10.62
C THR A 53 -13.35 17.66 12.11
N VAL A 54 -12.48 18.59 12.50
CA VAL A 54 -12.34 19.05 13.89
C VAL A 54 -13.65 19.66 14.39
N LYS A 55 -14.27 20.56 13.61
CA LYS A 55 -15.56 21.17 13.95
C LYS A 55 -16.64 20.12 14.15
N ASN A 56 -16.74 19.14 13.26
CA ASN A 56 -17.72 18.05 13.38
C ASN A 56 -17.47 17.19 14.61
N VAL A 57 -16.22 16.90 14.97
CA VAL A 57 -15.89 16.16 16.19
C VAL A 57 -16.36 16.93 17.43
N ILE A 58 -16.06 18.22 17.53
CA ILE A 58 -16.40 19.06 18.68
C ILE A 58 -17.92 19.26 18.79
N GLN A 59 -18.58 19.60 17.68
CA GLN A 59 -19.99 20.01 17.69
C GLN A 59 -20.95 18.82 17.66
N LYS A 60 -20.57 17.71 17.01
CA LYS A 60 -21.44 16.55 16.78
C LYS A 60 -20.98 15.31 17.54
N GLY A 61 -19.94 15.40 18.36
CA GLY A 61 -19.45 14.30 19.17
C GLY A 61 -19.05 13.06 18.37
N GLN A 62 -18.42 13.24 17.19
CA GLN A 62 -18.05 12.13 16.29
C GLN A 62 -16.89 11.28 16.85
N LYS A 63 -17.16 10.46 17.86
CA LYS A 63 -16.16 9.62 18.55
C LYS A 63 -15.43 8.67 17.61
N LEU A 64 -16.15 8.03 16.68
CA LEU A 64 -15.53 7.15 15.67
C LEU A 64 -14.49 7.86 14.80
N THR A 65 -14.67 9.16 14.54
CA THR A 65 -13.69 9.96 13.80
C THR A 65 -12.42 10.15 14.61
N ILE A 66 -12.54 10.39 15.93
CA ILE A 66 -11.38 10.47 16.84
C ILE A 66 -10.64 9.12 16.86
N ASP A 67 -11.36 8.01 17.04
CA ASP A 67 -10.75 6.67 17.09
C ASP A 67 -9.97 6.37 15.80
N ASN A 68 -10.51 6.73 14.64
CA ASN A 68 -9.83 6.58 13.35
C ASN A 68 -8.57 7.45 13.22
N ILE A 69 -8.57 8.66 13.78
CA ILE A 69 -7.39 9.54 13.80
C ILE A 69 -6.32 8.94 14.72
N LEU A 70 -6.69 8.49 15.91
CA LEU A 70 -5.79 7.85 16.87
C LEU A 70 -5.19 6.56 16.31
N ASN A 71 -6.01 5.70 15.71
CA ASN A 71 -5.56 4.46 15.09
C ASN A 71 -4.53 4.71 13.98
N LYS A 72 -4.72 5.72 13.13
CA LYS A 72 -3.75 6.10 12.09
C LYS A 72 -2.47 6.70 12.69
N THR A 73 -2.61 7.49 13.74
CA THR A 73 -1.49 8.13 14.41
C THR A 73 -0.60 7.09 15.11
N ASN A 74 -1.20 6.15 15.84
CA ASN A 74 -0.48 5.08 16.52
C ASN A 74 0.37 4.26 15.53
N VAL A 75 -0.20 3.84 14.40
CA VAL A 75 0.53 3.06 13.37
C VAL A 75 1.68 3.85 12.75
N LYS A 76 1.49 5.15 12.49
CA LYS A 76 2.57 6.01 11.97
C LYS A 76 3.75 6.14 12.93
N LEU A 77 3.47 6.11 14.23
CA LEU A 77 4.47 6.16 15.29
C LEU A 77 5.06 4.77 15.63
N GLY A 78 4.75 3.75 14.83
CA GLY A 78 5.25 2.38 15.00
C GLY A 78 4.43 1.50 15.95
N GLY A 79 3.28 1.99 16.43
CA GLY A 79 2.36 1.22 17.26
C GLY A 79 1.50 0.23 16.48
N ILE A 80 0.99 -0.79 17.17
CA ILE A 80 0.10 -1.82 16.60
C ILE A 80 -1.25 -1.72 17.31
N ASN A 81 -2.32 -1.45 16.57
CA ASN A 81 -3.68 -1.31 17.16
C ASN A 81 -4.33 -2.67 17.46
N TYR A 82 -4.10 -3.65 16.60
CA TYR A 82 -4.76 -4.94 16.65
C TYR A 82 -3.78 -6.06 16.36
N THR A 83 -3.93 -7.16 17.08
CA THR A 83 -3.16 -8.39 16.88
C THR A 83 -4.11 -9.55 16.59
N LEU A 84 -3.63 -10.58 15.91
CA LEU A 84 -4.41 -11.78 15.66
C LEU A 84 -4.24 -12.77 16.82
N SER A 85 -5.31 -13.06 17.53
CA SER A 85 -5.34 -14.17 18.50
C SER A 85 -5.62 -15.49 17.77
N ARG A 86 -4.82 -16.53 18.03
CA ARG A 86 -5.10 -17.93 17.64
C ARG A 86 -5.13 -18.21 16.13
N SER A 87 -4.07 -17.88 15.40
CA SER A 87 -3.84 -18.40 14.04
C SER A 87 -2.42 -18.95 13.92
N ARG A 88 -2.26 -20.06 13.20
CA ARG A 88 -0.92 -20.60 12.87
C ARG A 88 -0.07 -19.56 12.12
N ILE A 89 -0.71 -18.68 11.33
CA ILE A 89 -0.04 -17.59 10.62
C ILE A 89 0.39 -16.49 11.59
N ALA A 90 -0.38 -16.23 12.66
CA ALA A 90 -0.07 -15.18 13.63
C ALA A 90 1.19 -15.45 14.46
N ALA A 91 1.60 -16.73 14.57
CA ALA A 91 2.83 -17.14 15.26
C ALA A 91 4.01 -17.43 14.31
N ASP A 92 3.78 -17.46 12.99
CA ASP A 92 4.81 -17.82 12.02
C ASP A 92 5.71 -16.62 11.67
N THR A 93 6.78 -16.46 12.44
CA THR A 93 7.79 -15.42 12.22
C THR A 93 8.81 -15.75 11.12
N SER A 94 8.69 -16.92 10.49
CA SER A 94 9.60 -17.42 9.44
C SER A 94 9.08 -17.16 8.02
N THR A 95 7.81 -16.78 7.87
CA THR A 95 7.20 -16.46 6.58
C THR A 95 7.33 -14.97 6.28
N LEU A 96 7.85 -14.65 5.10
CA LEU A 96 7.83 -13.31 4.53
C LEU A 96 6.54 -13.12 3.73
N ILE A 97 5.73 -12.15 4.12
CA ILE A 97 4.49 -11.76 3.46
C ILE A 97 4.72 -10.41 2.81
N ILE A 98 4.47 -10.32 1.50
CA ILE A 98 4.66 -9.11 0.71
C ILE A 98 3.35 -8.84 -0.04
N GLY A 99 2.86 -7.61 0.00
CA GLY A 99 1.79 -7.14 -0.87
C GLY A 99 2.29 -6.04 -1.77
N PHE A 100 1.93 -6.05 -3.06
CA PHE A 100 2.26 -4.96 -3.97
C PHE A 100 1.14 -4.66 -4.96
N SER A 101 1.07 -3.39 -5.36
CA SER A 101 0.09 -2.90 -6.32
C SER A 101 0.69 -1.75 -7.12
N ALA A 102 0.38 -1.73 -8.41
CA ALA A 102 0.76 -0.65 -9.29
C ALA A 102 -0.38 0.35 -9.38
N ASN A 103 -0.08 1.61 -9.11
CA ASN A 103 -0.91 2.73 -9.49
C ASN A 103 -0.36 3.30 -10.80
N HIS A 104 -1.06 2.99 -11.88
CA HIS A 104 -0.81 3.62 -13.15
C HIS A 104 -1.49 4.99 -13.12
N PRO A 105 -0.79 6.09 -13.37
CA PRO A 105 -1.46 7.37 -13.55
C PRO A 105 -2.59 7.20 -14.59
N GLY A 106 -3.80 7.59 -14.22
CA GLY A 106 -4.98 7.42 -15.05
C GLY A 106 -5.85 8.66 -15.04
N GLY A 107 -6.32 9.08 -16.23
CA GLY A 107 -7.69 9.60 -16.38
C GLY A 107 -7.91 11.02 -16.90
N GLY A 108 -6.90 11.76 -17.35
CA GLY A 108 -7.09 13.09 -17.94
C GLY A 108 -6.07 13.39 -19.04
N ILE A 109 -6.57 13.55 -20.27
CA ILE A 109 -5.88 14.10 -21.46
C ILE A 109 -4.48 13.54 -21.68
N GLY A 110 -4.47 12.42 -22.37
CA GLY A 110 -3.34 11.83 -23.04
C GLY A 110 -3.95 10.73 -23.88
N THR A 111 -4.61 11.14 -24.97
CA THR A 111 -4.90 10.22 -26.05
C THR A 111 -3.63 9.41 -26.27
N VAL A 112 -3.75 8.08 -26.19
CA VAL A 112 -2.95 7.29 -27.12
C VAL A 112 -3.25 7.95 -28.45
N ASP A 113 -2.25 8.58 -29.07
CA ASP A 113 -2.38 8.90 -30.47
C ASP A 113 -2.41 7.54 -31.17
N ASP A 114 -3.59 6.91 -31.17
CA ASP A 114 -3.96 5.78 -32.02
C ASP A 114 -3.97 6.21 -33.50
N THR A 115 -3.47 7.41 -33.81
CA THR A 115 -2.99 7.80 -35.14
C THR A 115 -1.73 7.04 -35.56
N ALA A 116 -1.28 6.01 -34.81
CA ALA A 116 -0.39 4.98 -35.34
C ALA A 116 -1.11 4.06 -36.36
N SER A 117 -1.84 4.66 -37.31
CA SER A 117 -2.26 4.04 -38.57
C SER A 117 -1.15 4.09 -39.63
N ASP A 118 0.03 4.61 -39.29
CA ASP A 118 1.21 4.65 -40.16
C ASP A 118 2.17 3.52 -39.77
N PRO A 119 2.26 2.43 -40.57
CA PRO A 119 3.17 1.32 -40.30
C PRO A 119 4.66 1.68 -40.41
N ASN A 120 5.01 2.91 -40.82
CA ASN A 120 6.39 3.39 -40.89
C ASN A 120 6.83 4.29 -39.72
N LYS A 121 5.95 4.58 -38.75
CA LYS A 121 6.35 5.31 -37.53
C LYS A 121 6.81 4.34 -36.43
N ALA A 122 8.08 4.47 -36.03
CA ALA A 122 8.60 3.79 -34.84
C ALA A 122 7.73 4.13 -33.61
N PRO A 123 7.47 3.16 -32.69
CA PRO A 123 6.64 3.40 -31.51
C PRO A 123 7.24 4.54 -30.70
N SER A 124 6.54 5.68 -30.68
CA SER A 124 6.94 6.83 -29.88
C SER A 124 6.80 6.45 -28.41
N PHE A 125 7.90 6.59 -27.65
CA PHE A 125 7.91 6.39 -26.20
C PHE A 125 6.77 7.20 -25.58
N VAL A 126 5.80 6.52 -24.95
CA VAL A 126 4.71 7.20 -24.25
C VAL A 126 5.31 7.95 -23.05
N SER A 127 5.51 9.25 -23.23
CA SER A 127 5.96 10.19 -22.18
C SER A 127 4.82 10.47 -21.22
N GLY A 128 4.51 9.51 -20.35
CA GLY A 128 3.59 9.68 -19.23
C GLY A 128 4.34 9.74 -17.89
N PRO A 129 3.74 10.32 -16.83
CA PRO A 129 4.28 10.21 -15.48
C PRO A 129 4.50 8.74 -15.10
N PRO A 130 5.55 8.42 -14.32
CA PRO A 130 5.89 7.04 -14.02
C PRO A 130 4.76 6.34 -13.28
N THR A 131 4.64 5.03 -13.49
CA THR A 131 3.78 4.18 -12.64
C THR A 131 4.45 4.04 -11.28
N ALA A 132 3.69 4.31 -10.22
CA ALA A 132 4.13 4.05 -8.85
C ALA A 132 3.72 2.64 -8.44
N VAL A 133 4.68 1.82 -8.00
CA VAL A 133 4.44 0.49 -7.45
C VAL A 133 4.65 0.56 -5.95
N GLY A 134 3.54 0.60 -5.20
CA GLY A 134 3.56 0.54 -3.76
C GLY A 134 3.66 -0.90 -3.28
N PHE A 135 4.44 -1.13 -2.24
CA PHE A 135 4.55 -2.43 -1.59
C PHE A 135 4.55 -2.31 -0.06
N ALA A 136 4.21 -3.38 0.61
CA ALA A 136 4.38 -3.55 2.05
C ALA A 136 4.78 -4.98 2.38
N ALA A 137 5.59 -5.16 3.42
CA ALA A 137 6.01 -6.47 3.89
C ALA A 137 6.07 -6.54 5.42
N ASN A 138 5.90 -7.73 6.00
CA ASN A 138 5.90 -7.98 7.44
C ASN A 138 7.31 -7.93 8.08
N VAL A 139 8.07 -6.89 7.74
CA VAL A 139 9.48 -6.70 8.10
C VAL A 139 9.66 -5.68 9.22
N GLY A 140 8.59 -5.39 9.98
CA GLY A 140 8.67 -4.46 11.10
C GLY A 140 9.50 -4.99 12.28
N PRO A 141 9.92 -4.06 13.17
CA PRO A 141 10.88 -4.35 14.24
C PRO A 141 10.34 -5.27 15.33
N THR A 142 9.01 -5.40 15.48
CA THR A 142 8.41 -6.32 16.48
C THR A 142 8.61 -7.79 16.12
N LYS A 143 9.06 -8.06 14.89
CA LYS A 143 9.22 -9.39 14.30
C LYS A 143 7.92 -10.17 14.07
N MET A 144 6.78 -9.54 14.35
CA MET A 144 5.48 -10.19 14.28
C MET A 144 4.96 -10.25 12.83
N PRO A 145 4.19 -11.30 12.46
CA PRO A 145 3.69 -11.46 11.09
C PRO A 145 2.71 -10.37 10.62
N TYR A 146 2.19 -9.57 11.55
CA TYR A 146 1.24 -8.48 11.31
C TYR A 146 1.90 -7.08 11.36
N ASP A 147 3.21 -6.99 11.53
CA ASP A 147 3.96 -5.73 11.59
C ASP A 147 4.53 -5.39 10.20
N PHE A 148 3.74 -4.64 9.43
CA PHE A 148 4.03 -4.31 8.03
C PHE A 148 4.66 -2.93 7.88
N ILE A 149 5.78 -2.87 7.15
CA ILE A 149 6.39 -1.65 6.65
C ILE A 149 6.22 -1.60 5.14
N GLY A 150 5.91 -0.41 4.62
CA GLY A 150 5.73 -0.19 3.18
C GLY A 150 6.60 0.92 2.63
N ASP A 151 6.85 0.83 1.32
CA ASP A 151 7.54 1.85 0.51
C ASP A 151 7.00 1.74 -0.93
N PHE A 152 7.57 2.51 -1.85
CA PHE A 152 7.19 2.47 -3.25
C PHE A 152 8.40 2.63 -4.17
N LEU A 153 8.27 2.12 -5.39
CA LEU A 153 9.23 2.33 -6.48
C LEU A 153 8.51 2.90 -7.69
N TYR A 154 9.27 3.52 -8.58
CA TYR A 154 8.77 3.98 -9.87
C TYR A 154 9.20 3.04 -10.99
N GLN A 155 8.33 2.86 -11.98
CA GLN A 155 8.66 2.27 -13.27
C GLN A 155 8.16 3.17 -14.40
N GLN A 156 8.71 2.97 -15.61
CA GLN A 156 8.24 3.67 -16.79
C GLN A 156 6.74 3.47 -17.00
N ALA A 157 6.07 4.52 -17.46
CA ALA A 157 4.62 4.53 -17.72
C ALA A 157 4.22 3.41 -18.69
N TYR A 158 3.08 2.78 -18.42
CA TYR A 158 2.39 1.83 -19.30
C TYR A 158 3.21 0.63 -19.82
N ARG A 159 4.42 0.37 -19.29
CA ARG A 159 5.13 -0.86 -19.59
C ARG A 159 4.46 -2.03 -18.88
N GLU A 160 4.03 -3.01 -19.67
CA GLU A 160 3.55 -4.31 -19.17
C GLU A 160 4.69 -5.12 -18.51
N GLU A 161 5.94 -4.89 -18.92
CA GLU A 161 7.12 -5.54 -18.36
C GLU A 161 7.49 -4.94 -16.99
N LYS A 162 6.77 -5.38 -15.96
CA LYS A 162 6.98 -5.04 -14.53
C LYS A 162 8.24 -5.70 -13.92
N VAL A 163 9.07 -6.30 -14.77
CA VAL A 163 10.12 -7.26 -14.41
C VAL A 163 11.08 -6.68 -13.39
N ASN A 164 11.74 -5.56 -13.73
CA ASN A 164 12.83 -5.03 -12.90
C ASN A 164 12.35 -4.50 -11.54
N VAL A 165 11.13 -3.95 -11.48
CA VAL A 165 10.62 -3.35 -10.23
C VAL A 165 10.12 -4.41 -9.26
N ILE A 166 9.48 -5.47 -9.75
CA ILE A 166 9.03 -6.57 -8.88
C ILE A 166 10.22 -7.30 -8.27
N GLU A 167 11.27 -7.58 -9.06
CA GLU A 167 12.51 -8.18 -8.55
C GLU A 167 13.14 -7.29 -7.45
N SER A 168 13.25 -5.98 -7.72
CA SER A 168 13.79 -5.02 -6.75
C SER A 168 12.99 -4.97 -5.44
N ILE A 169 11.66 -5.06 -5.51
CA ILE A 169 10.78 -5.13 -4.33
C ILE A 169 11.08 -6.39 -3.52
N VAL A 170 11.15 -7.55 -4.18
CA VAL A 170 11.42 -8.83 -3.50
C VAL A 170 12.77 -8.80 -2.81
N GLN A 171 13.83 -8.38 -3.51
CA GLN A 171 15.18 -8.31 -2.96
C GLN A 171 15.23 -7.39 -1.73
N ARG A 172 14.63 -6.19 -1.81
CA ARG A 172 14.52 -5.27 -0.66
C ARG A 172 13.78 -5.92 0.51
N CYS A 173 12.65 -6.56 0.25
CA CYS A 173 11.86 -7.23 1.29
C CYS A 173 12.63 -8.37 1.96
N VAL A 174 13.40 -9.15 1.20
CA VAL A 174 14.26 -10.22 1.77
C VAL A 174 15.38 -9.62 2.61
N ALA A 175 16.06 -8.57 2.13
CA ALA A 175 17.09 -7.89 2.89
C ALA A 175 16.56 -7.28 4.20
N PHE A 176 15.39 -6.63 4.18
CA PHE A 176 14.73 -6.12 5.40
C PHE A 176 14.28 -7.24 6.33
N PHE A 177 13.79 -8.35 5.79
CA PHE A 177 13.45 -9.51 6.59
C PHE A 177 14.70 -10.04 7.30
N GLN A 178 15.80 -10.20 6.58
CA GLN A 178 17.05 -10.69 7.13
C GLN A 178 17.60 -9.78 8.24
N SER A 179 17.58 -8.47 8.02
CA SER A 179 18.04 -7.48 9.01
C SER A 179 17.20 -7.46 10.28
N THR A 180 15.90 -7.77 10.18
CA THR A 180 14.99 -7.81 11.33
C THR A 180 14.79 -9.21 11.92
N ARG A 181 15.38 -10.26 11.32
CA ARG A 181 15.24 -11.67 11.78
C ARG A 181 16.57 -12.30 12.16
N ASP A 182 17.49 -11.48 12.64
CA ASP A 182 18.77 -11.93 13.20
C ASP A 182 19.60 -12.66 12.14
N GLY A 183 19.61 -12.17 10.89
CA GLY A 183 20.37 -12.73 9.78
C GLY A 183 19.68 -13.90 9.06
N ARG A 184 18.50 -14.34 9.50
CA ARG A 184 17.79 -15.49 8.91
C ARG A 184 17.02 -15.11 7.65
N LEU A 185 17.14 -15.96 6.62
CA LEU A 185 16.31 -15.90 5.42
C LEU A 185 14.89 -16.45 5.69
N PRO A 186 13.87 -15.99 4.94
CA PRO A 186 12.52 -16.52 5.09
C PRO A 186 12.42 -17.97 4.60
N GLN A 187 11.66 -18.80 5.32
CA GLN A 187 11.42 -20.20 4.95
C GLN A 187 10.29 -20.36 3.92
N ARG A 188 9.43 -19.34 3.80
CA ARG A 188 8.29 -19.27 2.89
C ARG A 188 8.05 -17.83 2.50
N VAL A 189 7.62 -17.61 1.26
CA VAL A 189 7.24 -16.28 0.77
C VAL A 189 5.80 -16.32 0.25
N ILE A 190 4.96 -15.43 0.77
CA ILE A 190 3.58 -15.22 0.31
C ILE A 190 3.50 -13.84 -0.32
N LEU A 191 3.15 -13.78 -1.60
CA LEU A 191 3.01 -12.55 -2.37
C LEU A 191 1.55 -12.29 -2.71
N PHE A 192 1.04 -11.12 -2.31
CA PHE A 192 -0.27 -10.61 -2.71
C PHE A 192 -0.11 -9.61 -3.85
N ARG A 193 -0.59 -9.95 -5.04
CA ARG A 193 -0.58 -9.12 -6.24
C ARG A 193 -1.95 -8.48 -6.45
N ASN A 194 -2.07 -7.17 -6.29
CA ASN A 194 -3.35 -6.45 -6.47
C ASN A 194 -3.36 -5.54 -7.71
N GLY A 195 -4.45 -5.52 -8.46
CA GLY A 195 -4.61 -4.66 -9.65
C GLY A 195 -4.13 -5.35 -10.92
N CYS A 196 -4.68 -6.53 -11.19
CA CYS A 196 -4.64 -7.19 -12.49
C CYS A 196 -6.00 -7.81 -12.77
N SER A 197 -6.41 -7.78 -14.03
CA SER A 197 -7.57 -8.52 -14.52
C SER A 197 -7.22 -9.98 -14.76
N GLU A 198 -8.23 -10.84 -14.83
CA GLU A 198 -8.08 -12.28 -15.07
C GLU A 198 -7.35 -12.58 -16.39
N GLY A 199 -7.54 -11.75 -17.42
CA GLY A 199 -6.84 -11.88 -18.70
C GLY A 199 -5.31 -11.76 -18.60
N LEU A 200 -4.77 -11.21 -17.50
CA LEU A 200 -3.33 -11.12 -17.28
C LEU A 200 -2.73 -12.35 -16.58
N TYR A 201 -3.54 -13.28 -16.07
CA TYR A 201 -3.04 -14.44 -15.31
C TYR A 201 -2.05 -15.30 -16.10
N PRO A 202 -2.26 -15.59 -17.40
CA PRO A 202 -1.26 -16.33 -18.18
C PRO A 202 0.09 -15.60 -18.28
N LYS A 203 0.08 -14.27 -18.42
CA LYS A 203 1.31 -13.45 -18.44
C LYS A 203 2.01 -13.48 -17.08
N ILE A 204 1.27 -13.39 -15.98
CA ILE A 204 1.82 -13.47 -14.62
C ILE A 204 2.51 -14.82 -14.40
N LEU A 205 1.85 -15.92 -14.77
CA LEU A 205 2.42 -17.27 -14.63
C LEU A 205 3.66 -17.47 -15.52
N LYS A 206 3.62 -16.99 -16.76
CA LYS A 206 4.70 -17.16 -17.73
C LYS A 206 5.92 -16.28 -17.43
N TYR A 207 5.71 -15.05 -16.96
CA TYR A 207 6.76 -14.05 -16.83
C TYR A 207 7.05 -13.66 -15.38
N GLU A 208 6.05 -13.26 -14.59
CA GLU A 208 6.30 -12.77 -13.21
C GLU A 208 6.76 -13.88 -12.25
N VAL A 209 6.13 -15.06 -12.28
CA VAL A 209 6.46 -16.16 -11.34
C VAL A 209 7.91 -16.65 -11.47
N PRO A 210 8.46 -16.89 -12.68
CA PRO A 210 9.88 -17.25 -12.84
C PRO A 210 10.83 -16.17 -12.31
N LEU A 211 10.52 -14.89 -12.55
CA LEU A 211 11.33 -13.75 -12.08
C LEU A 211 11.33 -13.67 -10.56
N LEU A 212 10.15 -13.80 -9.94
CA LEU A 212 10.02 -13.85 -8.48
C LEU A 212 10.87 -14.98 -7.87
N ARG A 213 10.83 -16.18 -8.47
CA ARG A 213 11.66 -17.31 -8.03
C ARG A 213 13.14 -17.01 -8.17
N LYS A 214 13.55 -16.44 -9.30
CA LYS A 214 14.95 -16.09 -9.54
C LYS A 214 15.45 -15.00 -8.59
N ALA A 215 14.64 -13.97 -8.32
CA ALA A 215 14.96 -12.95 -7.33
C ALA A 215 15.20 -13.55 -5.94
N LEU A 216 14.37 -14.50 -5.51
CA LEU A 216 14.55 -15.20 -4.24
C LEU A 216 15.84 -16.06 -4.22
N GLN A 217 16.17 -16.72 -5.33
CA GLN A 217 17.38 -17.53 -5.45
C GLN A 217 18.65 -16.68 -5.37
N VAL A 218 18.65 -15.48 -5.98
CA VAL A 218 19.76 -14.52 -5.89
C VAL A 218 20.02 -14.11 -4.44
N GLU A 219 18.98 -14.01 -3.61
CA GLU A 219 19.10 -13.73 -2.17
C GLU A 219 19.45 -14.98 -1.33
N GLY A 220 19.82 -16.10 -1.96
CA GLY A 220 20.26 -17.33 -1.29
C GLY A 220 19.15 -18.33 -0.95
N ILE A 221 17.90 -18.07 -1.33
CA ILE A 221 16.78 -18.99 -1.12
C ILE A 221 16.72 -19.97 -2.31
N GLN A 222 17.52 -21.05 -2.24
CA GLN A 222 17.73 -22.00 -3.35
C GLN A 222 16.42 -22.64 -3.87
N GLU A 223 15.58 -23.12 -2.95
CA GLU A 223 14.27 -23.71 -3.24
C GLU A 223 13.13 -22.88 -2.64
N PRO A 224 12.73 -21.77 -3.30
CA PRO A 224 11.75 -20.86 -2.72
C PRO A 224 10.36 -21.50 -2.65
N LYS A 225 9.86 -21.68 -1.42
CA LYS A 225 8.45 -21.98 -1.13
C LYS A 225 7.61 -20.73 -1.35
N LEU A 226 7.30 -20.47 -2.62
CA LEU A 226 6.57 -19.29 -3.07
C LEU A 226 5.08 -19.59 -3.26
N THR A 227 4.22 -18.76 -2.65
CA THR A 227 2.79 -18.70 -2.93
C THR A 227 2.44 -17.32 -3.46
N LEU A 228 1.92 -17.26 -4.69
CA LEU A 228 1.40 -16.03 -5.29
C LEU A 228 -0.13 -16.02 -5.21
N ILE A 229 -0.69 -15.00 -4.58
CA ILE A 229 -2.13 -14.78 -4.46
C ILE A 229 -2.47 -13.53 -5.26
N VAL A 230 -3.28 -13.70 -6.30
CA VAL A 230 -3.78 -12.59 -7.11
C VAL A 230 -5.09 -12.08 -6.51
N CYS A 231 -5.10 -10.82 -6.08
CA CYS A 231 -6.26 -10.19 -5.49
C CYS A 231 -7.00 -9.35 -6.52
N ASN A 232 -8.24 -9.73 -6.83
CA ASN A 232 -9.15 -8.91 -7.63
C ASN A 232 -10.25 -8.32 -6.74
N LYS A 233 -10.15 -7.01 -6.45
CA LYS A 233 -11.14 -6.27 -5.65
C LYS A 233 -12.31 -5.73 -6.49
N LEU A 234 -12.13 -5.58 -7.80
CA LEU A 234 -13.09 -4.96 -8.70
C LEU A 234 -13.75 -6.02 -9.58
N GLN A 235 -14.50 -6.92 -8.95
CA GLN A 235 -15.28 -7.95 -9.65
C GLN A 235 -16.78 -7.63 -9.65
N SER A 236 -17.54 -8.22 -10.57
CA SER A 236 -18.99 -8.07 -10.70
C SER A 236 -19.78 -9.04 -9.81
N VAL A 237 -19.15 -10.05 -9.21
CA VAL A 237 -19.85 -11.00 -8.33
C VAL A 237 -20.34 -10.28 -7.07
N ARG A 238 -21.58 -10.57 -6.68
CA ARG A 238 -22.22 -10.04 -5.48
C ARG A 238 -22.84 -11.19 -4.71
N PHE A 239 -22.65 -11.19 -3.40
CA PHE A 239 -23.31 -12.11 -2.49
C PHE A 239 -24.43 -11.36 -1.78
N PHE A 240 -25.63 -11.95 -1.78
CA PHE A 240 -26.80 -11.41 -1.10
C PHE A 240 -27.27 -12.42 -0.06
N HIS A 241 -27.78 -11.92 1.08
CA HIS A 241 -28.47 -12.78 2.01
C HIS A 241 -29.70 -13.38 1.33
N LYS A 242 -30.01 -14.65 1.59
CA LYS A 242 -31.15 -15.33 0.96
C LYS A 242 -32.48 -14.61 1.24
N ASN A 243 -32.59 -14.02 2.43
CA ASN A 243 -33.76 -13.27 2.88
C ASN A 243 -33.37 -11.82 3.17
N ILE A 244 -33.61 -10.90 2.24
CA ILE A 244 -33.39 -9.47 2.45
C ILE A 244 -34.66 -8.88 3.07
N ASN A 245 -34.55 -8.18 4.20
CA ASN A 245 -35.65 -7.46 4.80
C ASN A 245 -35.74 -6.05 4.17
N PRO A 246 -36.78 -5.71 3.40
CA PRO A 246 -36.87 -4.40 2.74
C PRO A 246 -37.01 -3.23 3.73
N ASN A 247 -37.37 -3.51 4.99
CA ASN A 247 -37.62 -2.49 6.01
C ASN A 247 -36.38 -2.14 6.85
N VAL A 248 -35.23 -2.79 6.61
CA VAL A 248 -34.01 -2.62 7.40
C VAL A 248 -32.91 -2.03 6.52
N LYS A 249 -32.06 -1.16 7.06
CA LYS A 249 -30.98 -0.56 6.26
C LYS A 249 -29.93 -1.62 5.89
N ALA A 250 -29.36 -1.53 4.69
CA ALA A 250 -28.34 -2.48 4.23
C ALA A 250 -27.17 -2.72 5.22
N PRO A 251 -26.63 -1.71 5.94
CA PRO A 251 -25.57 -1.93 6.93
C PRO A 251 -25.97 -2.75 8.17
N GLU A 252 -27.27 -2.87 8.44
CA GLU A 252 -27.84 -3.62 9.57
C GLU A 252 -28.18 -5.07 9.20
N GLN A 253 -28.16 -5.41 7.90
CA GLN A 253 -28.44 -6.77 7.38
C GLN A 253 -27.15 -7.54 7.02
N LYS A 254 -26.04 -7.26 7.69
CA LYS A 254 -24.76 -7.92 7.43
C LYS A 254 -24.85 -9.40 7.79
N PHE A 255 -24.14 -10.26 7.04
CA PHE A 255 -23.84 -11.61 7.48
C PHE A 255 -23.26 -11.53 8.90
N GLU A 256 -23.85 -12.24 9.87
CA GLU A 256 -23.30 -12.32 11.22
C GLU A 256 -21.84 -12.79 11.10
N THR A 257 -20.92 -11.94 11.55
CA THR A 257 -19.49 -12.25 11.51
C THR A 257 -19.15 -12.97 12.80
N TRP A 258 -19.01 -14.29 12.72
CA TRP A 258 -18.23 -15.16 13.61
C TRP A 258 -18.10 -14.69 15.07
N HIS A 259 -19.21 -14.65 15.83
CA HIS A 259 -19.19 -14.39 17.27
C HIS A 259 -19.53 -15.61 18.13
N ASN A 260 -19.67 -16.79 17.53
CA ASN A 260 -19.99 -18.02 18.27
C ASN A 260 -19.04 -19.15 17.88
N TYR A 261 -17.82 -19.16 18.41
CA TYR A 261 -17.02 -20.36 18.69
C TYR A 261 -15.99 -20.07 19.79
#